data_AF-A0A7K7B179-F1
#
_entry.id   AF-A0A7K7B179-F1
#
_cell.length_a   1.000
_cell.length_b   1.000
_cell.length_c   1.000
_cell.angle_alpha   90.00
_cell.angle_beta   90.00
_cell.angle_gamma   90.00
#
_symmetry.space_group_name_H-M   'P 1'
#
loop_
_entity.id
_entity.type
_entity.pdbx_description
1 polymer ?
#
loop_
_entity_poly.entity_id
_entity_poly.type
_entity_poly.pdbx_seq_one_letter_code
_entity_poly.pdbx_strand_id
1 'polypeptide(L)'
;AKMAAGESAGERYRPNRFVSLPAELDPAAFEASPEKRRAEAERLAIRARLKRQYQLQLHDPRRPAVIEDPALLRWVYARTQNVYPTFRPTAKTSFLGALYALGPVLFWMFAFKFDR
;
A
#
# COMPACT_ATOMS: atom_id res chain seq x y z
N ALA A 1 -8.78 -30.64 -13.17
CA ALA A 1 -9.50 -30.98 -11.91
C ALA A 1 -10.91 -30.42 -11.96
N LYS A 2 -11.90 -31.33 -11.93
CA LYS A 2 -13.35 -31.09 -11.99
C LYS A 2 -13.79 -30.30 -10.74
N MET A 3 -14.70 -29.32 -10.87
CA MET A 3 -15.19 -28.54 -9.73
C MET A 3 -15.92 -29.45 -8.74
N ALA A 4 -15.60 -29.33 -7.44
CA ALA A 4 -16.44 -29.90 -6.40
C ALA A 4 -17.75 -29.10 -6.32
N ALA A 5 -18.88 -29.78 -6.11
CA ALA A 5 -20.18 -29.13 -6.04
C ALA A 5 -20.21 -28.12 -4.88
N GLY A 6 -20.29 -26.82 -5.18
CA GLY A 6 -20.39 -25.74 -4.21
C GLY A 6 -19.13 -24.86 -4.03
N GLU A 7 -17.99 -25.21 -4.63
CA GLU A 7 -16.75 -24.40 -4.54
C GLU A 7 -16.82 -23.18 -5.49
N SER A 8 -16.69 -21.97 -4.96
CA SER A 8 -16.65 -20.75 -5.79
C SER A 8 -15.30 -20.62 -6.51
N ALA A 9 -15.30 -20.04 -7.72
CA ALA A 9 -14.07 -19.84 -8.48
C ALA A 9 -13.04 -18.95 -7.74
N GLY A 10 -13.52 -18.06 -6.87
CA GLY A 10 -12.70 -17.22 -6.00
C GLY A 10 -12.03 -18.00 -4.85
N GLU A 11 -12.68 -18.99 -4.25
CA GLU A 11 -12.07 -19.84 -3.21
C GLU A 11 -10.97 -20.74 -3.77
N ARG A 12 -11.14 -21.18 -5.01
CA ARG A 12 -10.11 -21.95 -5.74
C ARG A 12 -8.92 -21.08 -6.13
N TYR A 13 -9.16 -19.81 -6.41
CA TYR A 13 -8.10 -18.84 -6.63
C TYR A 13 -7.40 -18.59 -5.30
N ARG A 14 -6.12 -18.94 -5.20
CA ARG A 14 -5.32 -18.76 -3.98
C ARG A 14 -4.52 -17.46 -4.09
N PRO A 15 -5.08 -16.30 -3.66
CA PRO A 15 -4.35 -15.05 -3.72
C PRO A 15 -3.12 -15.13 -2.81
N ASN A 16 -2.07 -14.41 -3.18
CA ASN A 16 -0.84 -14.28 -2.41
C ASN A 16 -0.56 -12.79 -2.16
N ARG A 17 0.34 -12.49 -1.23
CA ARG A 17 0.84 -11.13 -0.97
C ARG A 17 1.28 -10.39 -2.23
N PHE A 18 1.78 -11.12 -3.24
CA PHE A 18 2.25 -10.57 -4.51
C PHE A 18 1.23 -10.66 -5.65
N VAL A 19 0.13 -11.41 -5.46
CA VAL A 19 -0.88 -11.65 -6.50
C VAL A 19 -2.26 -11.52 -5.85
N SER A 20 -2.91 -10.38 -6.07
CA SER A 20 -4.24 -10.08 -5.55
C SER A 20 -5.33 -10.90 -6.23
N LEU A 21 -6.47 -11.07 -5.55
CA LEU A 21 -7.69 -11.64 -6.14
C LEU A 21 -8.17 -10.75 -7.30
N PRO A 22 -8.44 -11.31 -8.50
CA PRO A 22 -9.09 -10.61 -9.59
C PRO A 22 -10.45 -10.06 -9.18
N ALA A 23 -10.81 -8.89 -9.70
CA ALA A 23 -12.06 -8.21 -9.34
C ALA A 23 -13.29 -9.04 -9.74
N GLU A 24 -13.19 -9.84 -10.80
CA GLU A 24 -14.27 -10.70 -11.29
C GLU A 24 -14.53 -11.91 -10.39
N LEU A 25 -13.54 -12.30 -9.57
CA LEU A 25 -13.63 -13.41 -8.64
C LEU A 25 -13.98 -12.97 -7.22
N ASP A 26 -13.96 -11.67 -6.95
CA ASP A 26 -14.31 -11.11 -5.65
C ASP A 26 -15.84 -11.09 -5.45
N PRO A 27 -16.40 -11.89 -4.53
CA PRO A 27 -17.84 -11.88 -4.25
C PRO A 27 -18.32 -10.50 -3.81
N ALA A 28 -17.46 -9.76 -3.09
CA ALA A 28 -17.78 -8.42 -2.62
C ALA A 28 -17.98 -7.44 -3.78
N ALA A 29 -17.40 -7.68 -4.97
CA ALA A 29 -17.60 -6.83 -6.14
C ALA A 29 -19.07 -6.78 -6.59
N PHE A 30 -19.79 -7.89 -6.47
CA PHE A 30 -21.18 -8.04 -6.93
C PHE A 30 -22.22 -7.65 -5.88
N GLU A 31 -21.81 -7.35 -4.64
CA GLU A 31 -22.73 -6.89 -3.61
C GLU A 31 -23.41 -5.59 -4.00
N ALA A 32 -24.75 -5.58 -4.02
CA ALA A 32 -25.58 -4.45 -4.41
C ALA A 32 -26.18 -3.69 -3.20
N SER A 33 -25.52 -3.78 -2.03
CA SER A 33 -25.97 -3.11 -0.80
C SER A 33 -26.08 -1.58 -0.98
N PRO A 34 -27.13 -0.93 -0.42
CA PRO A 34 -27.28 0.52 -0.50
C PRO A 34 -26.11 1.27 0.15
N GLU A 35 -25.49 0.73 1.19
CA GLU A 35 -24.35 1.35 1.87
C GLU A 35 -23.11 1.38 0.96
N LYS A 36 -22.84 0.28 0.27
CA LYS A 36 -21.72 0.19 -0.68
C LYS A 36 -21.88 1.18 -1.83
N ARG A 37 -23.10 1.32 -2.38
CA ARG A 37 -23.40 2.33 -3.41
C ARG A 37 -23.15 3.76 -2.91
N ARG A 38 -23.51 4.06 -1.66
CA ARG A 38 -23.21 5.38 -1.04
C ARG A 38 -21.71 5.61 -0.93
N ALA A 39 -20.97 4.63 -0.41
CA ALA A 39 -19.51 4.72 -0.30
C ALA A 39 -18.83 4.88 -1.67
N GLU A 40 -19.30 4.18 -2.70
CA GLU A 40 -18.80 4.33 -4.08
C GLU A 40 -19.10 5.72 -4.65
N ALA A 41 -20.32 6.24 -4.43
CA ALA A 41 -20.71 7.58 -4.86
C ALA A 41 -19.86 8.66 -4.18
N GLU A 42 -19.59 8.53 -2.87
CA GLU A 42 -18.72 9.42 -2.12
C GLU A 42 -17.27 9.38 -2.64
N ARG A 43 -16.72 8.17 -2.84
CA ARG A 43 -15.39 7.98 -3.44
C ARG A 43 -15.29 8.58 -4.84
N LEU A 44 -16.33 8.40 -5.66
CA LEU A 44 -16.41 8.98 -7.01
C LEU A 44 -16.49 10.51 -6.95
N ALA A 45 -17.27 11.07 -6.04
CA ALA A 45 -17.39 12.51 -5.84
C ALA A 45 -16.03 13.14 -5.47
N ILE A 46 -15.29 12.51 -4.53
CA ILE A 46 -13.94 12.94 -4.16
C ILE A 46 -13.00 12.84 -5.38
N ARG A 47 -13.02 11.71 -6.10
CA ARG A 47 -12.18 11.52 -7.29
C ARG A 47 -12.48 12.55 -8.38
N ALA A 48 -13.75 12.82 -8.65
CA ALA A 48 -14.18 13.80 -9.64
C ALA A 48 -13.75 15.23 -9.26
N ARG A 49 -13.90 15.58 -7.97
CA ARG A 49 -13.44 16.88 -7.44
C ARG A 49 -11.94 17.06 -7.61
N LEU A 50 -11.14 16.08 -7.21
CA LEU A 50 -9.68 16.12 -7.34
C LEU A 50 -9.23 16.18 -8.81
N LYS A 51 -9.86 15.38 -9.68
CA LYS A 51 -9.59 15.41 -11.12
C LYS A 51 -9.88 16.78 -11.73
N ARG A 52 -11.04 17.37 -11.40
CA ARG A 52 -11.42 18.70 -11.87
C ARG A 52 -10.40 19.76 -11.44
N GLN A 53 -9.98 19.74 -10.18
CA GLN A 53 -8.97 20.67 -9.65
C GLN A 53 -7.66 20.58 -10.44
N TYR A 54 -7.16 19.35 -10.66
CA TYR A 54 -5.94 19.13 -11.43
C TYR A 54 -6.08 19.60 -12.89
N GLN A 55 -7.21 19.28 -13.54
CA GLN A 55 -7.46 19.70 -14.92
C GLN A 55 -7.50 21.23 -15.07
N LEU A 56 -8.09 21.96 -14.11
CA LEU A 56 -8.11 23.42 -14.13
C LEU A 56 -6.69 24.01 -14.08
N GLN A 57 -5.80 23.45 -13.24
CA GLN A 57 -4.41 23.90 -13.16
C GLN A 57 -3.61 23.53 -14.42
N LEU A 58 -3.88 22.35 -14.99
CA LEU A 58 -3.18 21.87 -16.18
C LEU A 58 -3.52 22.70 -17.43
N HIS A 59 -4.78 23.13 -17.55
CA HIS A 59 -5.27 23.89 -18.69
C HIS A 59 -5.10 25.42 -18.54
N ASP A 60 -4.53 25.90 -17.43
CA ASP A 60 -4.21 27.32 -17.26
C ASP A 60 -3.06 27.73 -18.22
N PRO A 61 -3.26 28.72 -19.11
CA PRO A 61 -2.20 29.20 -20.00
C PRO A 61 -0.99 29.79 -19.26
N ARG A 62 -1.13 30.15 -17.98
CA ARG A 62 -0.07 30.70 -17.12
C ARG A 62 0.43 29.69 -16.08
N ARG A 63 0.26 28.39 -16.34
CA ARG A 63 0.66 27.35 -15.38
C ARG A 63 2.16 27.41 -15.03
N PRO A 64 2.54 27.10 -13.78
CA PRO A 64 3.93 26.84 -13.43
C PRO A 64 4.46 25.58 -14.14
N ALA A 65 5.79 25.47 -14.25
CA ALA A 65 6.44 24.30 -14.85
C ALA A 65 6.11 22.98 -14.11
N VAL A 66 5.89 23.05 -12.79
CA VAL A 66 5.54 21.91 -11.94
C VAL A 66 4.23 22.21 -11.22
N ILE A 67 3.27 21.30 -11.34
CA ILE A 67 2.03 21.34 -10.56
C ILE A 67 2.28 20.54 -9.28
N GLU A 68 2.21 21.21 -8.14
CA GLU A 68 2.43 20.56 -6.84
C GLU A 68 1.27 19.61 -6.50
N ASP A 69 1.60 18.34 -6.26
CA ASP A 69 0.64 17.37 -5.73
C ASP A 69 0.77 17.28 -4.20
N PRO A 70 -0.21 17.77 -3.44
CA PRO A 70 -0.16 17.69 -1.98
C PRO A 70 -0.21 16.25 -1.45
N ALA A 71 -0.72 15.28 -2.23
CA ALA A 71 -0.67 13.87 -1.85
C ALA A 71 0.77 13.34 -1.91
N LEU A 72 1.52 13.70 -2.95
CA LEU A 72 2.93 13.35 -3.08
C LEU A 72 3.77 13.99 -1.97
N LEU A 73 3.57 15.29 -1.69
CA LEU A 73 4.29 15.98 -0.61
C LEU A 73 4.05 15.33 0.76
N ARG A 74 2.80 14.99 1.08
CA ARG A 74 2.47 14.27 2.32
C ARG A 74 3.07 12.87 2.36
N TRP A 75 3.12 12.17 1.23
CA TRP A 75 3.75 10.85 1.14
C TRP A 75 5.26 10.95 1.41
N VAL A 76 5.95 11.91 0.80
CA VAL A 76 7.38 12.16 1.07
C VAL A 76 7.59 12.51 2.54
N TYR A 77 6.82 13.44 3.08
CA TYR A 77 6.88 13.83 4.49
C TYR A 77 6.75 12.63 5.43
N ALA A 78 5.76 11.77 5.17
CA ALA A 78 5.52 10.57 5.97
C ALA A 78 6.70 9.59 5.95
N ARG A 79 7.43 9.52 4.84
CA ARG A 79 8.57 8.61 4.65
C ARG A 79 9.89 9.15 5.16
N THR A 80 10.06 10.47 5.25
CA THR A 80 11.35 11.09 5.60
C THR A 80 11.30 11.75 6.97
N GLN A 81 10.34 12.63 7.22
CA GLN A 81 10.30 13.48 8.41
C GLN A 81 9.48 12.87 9.54
N ASN A 82 8.44 12.08 9.21
CA ASN A 82 7.53 11.54 10.23
C ASN A 82 7.98 10.20 10.85
N VAL A 83 9.16 9.68 10.50
CA VAL A 83 9.61 8.35 10.94
C VAL A 83 9.96 8.32 12.43
N TYR A 84 10.83 9.22 12.88
CA TYR A 84 11.26 9.27 14.29
C TYR A 84 10.24 9.86 15.25
N PRO A 85 9.47 10.92 14.90
CA PRO A 85 8.45 11.47 15.79
C PRO A 85 7.36 10.46 16.19
N THR A 86 7.06 9.50 15.30
CA THR A 86 6.05 8.46 15.56
C THR A 86 6.65 7.12 16.02
N PHE A 87 7.98 7.04 16.13
CA PHE A 87 8.66 5.84 16.61
C PHE A 87 8.46 5.66 18.12
N ARG A 88 8.10 4.43 18.53
CA ARG A 88 8.01 4.05 19.94
C ARG A 88 8.95 2.88 20.22
N PRO A 89 9.88 3.00 21.19
CA PRO A 89 10.73 1.89 21.57
C PRO A 89 9.89 0.83 22.32
N THR A 90 9.50 -0.21 21.59
CA THR A 90 8.80 -1.40 22.11
C THR A 90 9.71 -2.62 22.07
N ALA A 91 9.39 -3.68 22.83
CA ALA A 91 10.17 -4.92 22.80
C ALA A 91 10.33 -5.49 21.38
N LYS A 92 9.26 -5.47 20.57
CA LYS A 92 9.28 -5.92 19.18
C LYS A 92 10.22 -5.07 18.31
N THR A 93 10.13 -3.75 18.38
CA THR A 93 10.95 -2.85 17.56
C THR A 93 12.42 -2.88 17.98
N SER A 94 12.70 -2.96 19.29
CA SER A 94 14.06 -3.06 19.81
C SER A 94 14.70 -4.39 19.42
N PHE A 95 13.96 -5.51 19.51
CA PHE A 95 14.44 -6.82 19.06
C PHE A 95 14.74 -6.84 17.56
N LEU A 96 13.80 -6.38 16.72
CA LEU A 96 14.02 -6.28 15.27
C LEU A 96 15.22 -5.38 14.96
N GLY A 97 15.33 -4.23 15.62
CA GLY A 97 16.47 -3.32 15.47
C GLY A 97 17.79 -3.99 15.79
N ALA A 98 17.91 -4.65 16.94
CA ALA A 98 19.11 -5.37 17.34
C ALA A 98 19.45 -6.53 16.39
N LEU A 99 18.45 -7.33 16.01
CA LEU A 99 18.63 -8.45 15.09
C LEU A 99 19.13 -8.00 13.72
N TYR A 100 18.53 -6.96 13.14
CA TYR A 100 18.93 -6.48 11.81
C TYR A 100 20.19 -5.62 11.82
N ALA A 101 20.52 -4.96 12.95
CA ALA A 101 21.75 -4.18 13.07
C ALA A 101 22.97 -5.06 13.41
N LEU A 102 22.84 -5.94 14.41
CA LEU A 102 23.95 -6.78 14.90
C LEU A 102 24.04 -8.12 14.19
N GLY A 103 22.92 -8.69 13.77
CA GLY A 103 22.86 -10.03 13.16
C GLY A 103 23.80 -10.17 11.96
N PRO A 104 23.75 -9.30 10.94
CA PRO A 104 24.66 -9.37 9.81
C PRO A 104 26.12 -9.20 10.21
N VAL A 105 26.42 -8.31 11.16
CA VAL A 105 27.80 -8.05 11.62
C VAL A 105 28.39 -9.28 12.30
N LEU A 106 27.65 -9.89 13.23
CA LEU A 106 28.08 -11.11 13.92
C LEU A 106 28.17 -12.30 12.97
N PHE A 107 27.22 -12.42 12.04
CA PHE A 107 27.24 -13.46 11.01
C PHE A 107 28.51 -13.39 10.17
N TRP A 108 28.86 -12.21 9.64
CA TRP A 108 30.05 -12.04 8.81
C TRP A 108 31.35 -12.18 9.61
N MET A 109 31.40 -11.68 10.85
CA MET A 109 32.54 -11.86 11.74
C MET A 109 32.83 -13.36 11.96
N PHE A 110 31.79 -14.15 12.19
CA PHE A 110 31.91 -15.59 12.32
C PHE A 110 32.34 -16.22 10.99
N ALA A 111 31.64 -15.95 9.89
CA ALA A 111 31.97 -16.52 8.57
C ALA A 111 33.43 -16.29 8.17
N PHE A 112 33.95 -15.05 8.31
CA PHE A 112 35.35 -14.75 8.01
C PHE A 112 36.35 -15.36 9.00
N LYS A 113 35.91 -15.68 10.23
CA LYS A 113 36.73 -16.38 11.21
C LYS A 113 36.82 -17.89 10.94
N PHE A 114 35.87 -18.50 10.24
CA PHE A 114 35.97 -19.90 9.81
C PHE A 114 36.76 -20.08 8.52
N ASP A 115 36.87 -19.01 7.72
CA ASP A 115 37.65 -18.98 6.48
C ASP A 115 39.15 -18.72 6.71
N ARG A 116 39.52 -18.03 7.80
CA ARG A 116 40.91 -17.82 8.24
C ARG A 116 41.37 -18.86 9.25
#